data_AF-A0A4Q5WC04-F1
#
_entry.id   AF-A0A4Q5WC04-F1
#
_cell.length_a   1.000
_cell.length_b   1.000
_cell.length_c   1.000
_cell.angle_alpha   90.00
_cell.angle_beta   90.00
_cell.angle_gamma   90.00
#
_symmetry.space_group_name_H-M   'P 1'
#
loop_
_entity.id
_entity.type
_entity.pdbx_description
1 polymer ?
#
loop_
_entity_poly.entity_id
_entity_poly.type
_entity_poly.pdbx_seq_one_letter_code
_entity_poly.pdbx_strand_id
1 'polypeptide(L)' 'PEALRLLPPIEPGARGTVEHLYFYGSHYEADVRVAGETLRVRIPGETAGVGQEVSVIIDPAQVWYV' A
#
# COMPACT_ATOMS: atom_id res chain seq x y z
N PRO A 1 -7.78 -2.40 -6.11
CA PRO A 1 -7.40 -2.38 -4.67
C PRO A 1 -6.58 -3.60 -4.22
N GLU A 2 -6.79 -4.78 -4.82
CA GLU A 2 -6.12 -6.04 -4.40
C GLU A 2 -4.71 -6.21 -4.98
N ALA A 3 -4.45 -5.59 -6.13
CA ALA A 3 -3.17 -5.71 -6.85
C ALA A 3 -2.07 -4.79 -6.31
N LEU A 4 -2.32 -4.02 -5.24
CA LEU A 4 -1.33 -3.10 -4.69
C LEU A 4 -0.67 -3.74 -3.47
N ARG A 5 0.65 -3.59 -3.37
CA ARG A 5 1.43 -4.04 -2.21
C ARG A 5 2.32 -2.93 -1.70
N LEU A 6 2.48 -2.89 -0.37
CA LEU A 6 3.43 -2.01 0.30
C LEU A 6 4.74 -2.75 0.53
N LEU A 7 5.84 -2.12 0.13
CA LEU A 7 7.20 -2.55 0.38
C LEU A 7 7.95 -1.51 1.20
N PRO A 8 9.08 -1.88 1.82
CA PRO A 8 9.99 -0.92 2.42
C PRO A 8 10.39 0.19 1.43
N PRO A 9 10.65 1.42 1.89
CA PRO A 9 10.93 2.57 1.01
C PRO A 9 12.25 2.44 0.23
N ILE A 10 13.10 1.48 0.59
CA ILE A 10 14.32 1.13 -0.15
C ILE A 10 14.03 0.37 -1.45
N GLU A 11 12.88 -0.27 -1.54
CA GLU A 11 12.48 -1.08 -2.70
C GLU A 11 11.94 -0.20 -3.84
N PRO A 12 12.16 -0.60 -5.10
CA PRO A 12 11.67 0.13 -6.26
C PRO A 12 10.14 0.14 -6.29
N GLY A 13 9.55 1.31 -6.55
CA GLY A 13 8.10 1.51 -6.58
C GLY A 13 7.71 2.98 -6.46
N ALA A 14 6.41 3.24 -6.43
CA ALA A 14 5.91 4.60 -6.24
C ALA A 14 5.98 4.97 -4.75
N ARG A 15 6.79 5.97 -4.42
CA ARG A 15 6.94 6.40 -3.02
C ARG A 15 5.69 7.06 -2.50
N GLY A 16 5.28 6.67 -1.31
CA GLY A 16 4.17 7.27 -0.61
C GLY A 16 4.31 7.25 0.90
N THR A 17 3.37 7.91 1.56
CA THR A 17 3.29 7.97 3.01
C THR A 17 1.95 7.42 3.46
N VAL A 18 1.95 6.54 4.45
CA VAL A 18 0.72 6.02 5.05
C VAL A 18 0.04 7.14 5.85
N GLU A 19 -1.17 7.50 5.48
CA GLU A 19 -1.95 8.54 6.18
C GLU A 19 -2.92 7.94 7.19
N HIS A 20 -3.56 6.84 6.85
CA HIS A 20 -4.53 6.18 7.72
C HIS A 20 -4.37 4.67 7.64
N LEU A 21 -4.67 4.00 8.76
CA LEU A 21 -4.67 2.56 8.88
C LEU A 21 -6.02 2.11 9.47
N TYR A 22 -6.68 1.17 8.81
CA TYR A 22 -7.97 0.62 9.19
C TYR A 22 -7.85 -0.88 9.42
N PHE A 23 -8.42 -1.38 10.51
CA PHE A 23 -8.47 -2.81 10.81
C PHE A 23 -9.89 -3.34 10.60
N TYR A 24 -10.02 -4.34 9.72
CA TYR A 24 -11.30 -4.96 9.35
C TYR A 24 -11.47 -6.37 9.94
N GLY A 25 -10.83 -6.67 11.07
CA GLY A 25 -10.95 -7.95 11.78
C GLY A 25 -10.08 -9.08 11.23
N SER A 26 -9.87 -9.14 9.91
CA SER A 26 -9.04 -10.18 9.25
C SER A 26 -7.86 -9.62 8.44
N HIS A 27 -7.87 -8.33 8.16
CA HIS A 27 -6.85 -7.65 7.39
C HIS A 27 -6.82 -6.17 7.76
N TYR A 28 -5.76 -5.50 7.32
CA TYR A 28 -5.65 -4.06 7.42
C TYR A 28 -5.78 -3.44 6.03
N GLU A 29 -6.30 -2.23 5.98
CA GLU A 29 -6.21 -1.36 4.80
C GLU A 29 -5.50 -0.08 5.18
N ALA A 30 -4.60 0.37 4.32
CA ALA A 30 -3.83 1.59 4.48
C ALA A 30 -4.19 2.57 3.37
N ASP A 31 -4.51 3.80 3.74
CA ASP A 31 -4.53 4.92 2.79
C ASP A 31 -3.13 5.47 2.67
N VAL A 32 -2.57 5.44 1.47
CA VAL A 32 -1.21 5.86 1.17
C VAL A 32 -1.26 7.02 0.20
N ARG A 33 -0.71 8.17 0.59
CA ARG A 33 -0.57 9.31 -0.32
C ARG A 33 0.67 9.14 -1.18
N VAL A 34 0.46 9.07 -2.49
CA VAL A 34 1.49 8.91 -3.52
C VAL A 34 1.34 10.06 -4.51
N ALA A 35 2.37 10.88 -4.66
CA ALA A 35 2.38 12.01 -5.62
C ALA A 35 1.15 12.95 -5.56
N GLY A 36 0.52 13.07 -4.38
CA GLY A 36 -0.67 13.92 -4.17
C GLY A 36 -2.01 13.19 -4.29
N GLU A 37 -2.02 11.95 -4.76
CA GLU A 37 -3.21 11.08 -4.83
C GLU A 37 -3.24 10.12 -3.63
N THR A 38 -4.44 9.82 -3.12
CA THR A 38 -4.62 8.84 -2.03
C THR A 38 -4.99 7.48 -2.62
N LEU A 39 -4.16 6.48 -2.35
CA LEU A 39 -4.35 5.10 -2.80
C LEU A 39 -4.68 4.20 -1.60
N ARG A 40 -5.74 3.42 -1.72
CA ARG A 40 -6.11 2.42 -0.70
C ARG A 40 -5.50 1.07 -1.02
N VAL A 41 -4.71 0.55 -0.08
CA VAL A 41 -3.94 -0.69 -0.22
C VAL A 41 -4.30 -1.66 0.90
N ARG A 42 -4.68 -2.89 0.54
CA ARG A 42 -4.91 -3.97 1.52
C ARG A 42 -3.57 -4.58 1.93
N ILE A 43 -3.31 -4.66 3.23
CA ILE A 43 -2.08 -5.26 3.76
C ILE A 43 -2.39 -6.48 4.64
N PRO A 44 -1.60 -7.56 4.51
CA PRO A 44 -1.84 -8.82 5.22
C PRO A 44 -1.46 -8.78 6.72
N GLY A 45 -0.98 -7.66 7.25
CA GLY A 45 -0.60 -7.52 8.66
C GLY A 45 -0.07 -6.13 9.00
N GLU A 46 0.48 -5.98 10.20
CA GLU A 46 0.94 -4.71 10.79
C GLU A 46 2.32 -4.26 10.26
N THR A 47 2.55 -4.37 8.95
CA THR A 47 3.85 -4.09 8.31
C THR A 47 4.10 -2.62 8.02
N ALA A 48 3.10 -1.75 8.24
CA ALA A 48 3.23 -0.31 8.01
C ALA A 48 2.43 0.49 9.05
N GLY A 49 3.08 1.50 9.63
CA GLY A 49 2.45 2.46 10.55
C GLY A 49 2.05 3.77 9.87
N VAL A 50 1.14 4.52 10.49
CA VAL A 50 0.79 5.88 10.04
C VAL A 50 2.01 6.80 10.12
N GLY A 51 2.23 7.60 9.08
CA GLY A 51 3.40 8.47 8.92
C GLY A 51 4.63 7.77 8.34
N GLN A 52 4.58 6.45 8.14
CA GLN A 52 5.68 5.69 7.56
C GLN A 52 5.77 5.92 6.05
N GLU A 53 7.00 6.13 5.56
CA GLU A 53 7.31 6.12 4.13
C GLU A 53 7.35 4.67 3.63
N VAL A 54 6.65 4.41 2.53
CA VAL A 54 6.51 3.09 1.91
C VAL A 54 6.67 3.20 0.41
N SER A 55 7.03 2.09 -0.22
CA SER A 55 7.05 1.96 -1.67
C SER A 55 5.82 1.16 -2.11
N VAL A 56 4.97 1.76 -2.93
CA VAL A 56 3.77 1.11 -3.48
C VAL A 56 4.13 0.47 -4.81
N ILE A 57 3.91 -0.83 -4.92
CA ILE A 57 4.08 -1.57 -6.18
C ILE A 57 2.76 -2.20 -6.60
N ILE A 58 2.64 -2.43 -7.91
CA ILE A 58 1.59 -3.29 -8.46
C ILE A 58 2.14 -4.71 -8.43
N ASP A 59 1.42 -5.62 -7.79
CA ASP A 59 1.70 -7.05 -7.85
C ASP A 59 1.48 -7.53 -9.29
N PRO A 60 2.54 -7.91 -10.03
CA PRO A 60 2.43 -8.32 -11.43
C PRO A 60 1.58 -9.59 -11.59
N ALA A 61 1.38 -10.38 -10.52
CA ALA A 61 0.51 -11.56 -10.55
C ALA A 61 -0.99 -11.23 -10.62
N GLN A 62 -1.37 -9.98 -10.38
CA GLN A 62 -2.76 -9.52 -10.42
C GLN A 62 -3.08 -8.54 -11.55
N VAL A 63 -2.12 -8.27 -12.44
CA VAL A 63 -2.36 -7.48 -13.65
C VAL A 63 -2.98 -8.38 -14.71
N TRP A 64 -4.31 -8.40 -14.80
CA TRP A 64 -5.00 -9.06 -15.92
C TRP A 64 -4.86 -8.16 -17.15
N TYR A 65 -4.32 -8.72 -18.23
CA TYR A 65 -4.28 -8.06 -19.54
C TYR A 65 -5.73 -7.78 -19.99
N VAL A 66 -6.01 -6.53 -20.37
CA VAL A 66 -7.26 -6.12 -21.03
C VAL A 66 -7.08 -6.26 -22.54
#